data_AF-A0A2E3AUA0-F1
#
_entry.id   AF-A0A2E3AUA0-F1
#
_cell.length_a   1.000
_cell.length_b   1.000
_cell.length_c   1.000
_cell.angle_alpha   90.00
_cell.angle_beta   90.00
_cell.angle_gamma   90.00
#
_symmetry.space_group_name_H-M   'P 1'
#
loop_
_entity.id
_entity.type
_entity.pdbx_description
1 polymer ?
#
loop_
_entity_poly.entity_id
_entity_poly.type
_entity_poly.pdbx_seq_one_letter_code
_entity_poly.pdbx_strand_id
1 'polypeptide(L)'
;MTNDLPLAADDGWDMSPRREADIMLDMPTTFEPITPDRPIPTSRGVLSAAEIEALLRPNLDDMPEPESEPVKVTDVDVPNLRKLAPAEPTEITEDARRIASRLTLALRDGCGLKAAALARASARGSFDQGLATECAGRGSAIACYSAPGGEIAAMLVISASLANALIETACGGKPTQGHHRALTPMDAALLEGL
;
A
#
# COMPACT_ATOMS: atom_id res chain seq x y z
N MET A 1 -1.52 8.81 -51.70
CA MET A 1 -1.95 8.05 -50.50
C MET A 1 -0.91 8.33 -49.44
N THR A 2 -1.21 9.30 -48.59
CA THR A 2 -0.29 9.83 -47.58
C THR A 2 -0.63 9.13 -46.26
N ASN A 3 0.29 8.35 -45.73
CA ASN A 3 0.14 7.66 -44.46
C ASN A 3 0.51 8.63 -43.34
N ASP A 4 -0.46 9.37 -42.82
CA ASP A 4 -0.31 10.12 -41.57
C ASP A 4 -0.65 9.18 -40.41
N LEU A 5 0.38 8.53 -39.89
CA LEU A 5 0.33 7.98 -38.53
C LEU A 5 0.46 9.16 -37.56
N PRO A 6 -0.37 9.27 -36.51
CA PRO A 6 -0.20 10.30 -35.51
C PRO A 6 1.16 10.10 -34.82
N LEU A 7 1.98 11.15 -34.85
CA LEU A 7 3.18 11.28 -34.04
C LEU A 7 2.83 10.89 -32.61
N ALA A 8 3.59 9.94 -32.06
CA ALA A 8 3.45 9.47 -30.69
C ALA A 8 3.28 10.68 -29.77
N ALA A 9 2.16 10.70 -29.04
CA ALA A 9 1.98 11.63 -27.96
C ALA A 9 3.14 11.43 -26.97
N ASP A 10 3.62 12.55 -26.45
CA ASP A 10 4.57 12.67 -25.35
C ASP A 10 3.95 12.00 -24.11
N ASP A 11 3.98 10.67 -24.10
CA ASP A 11 3.64 9.84 -22.97
C ASP A 11 4.68 10.18 -21.92
N GLY A 12 4.32 10.90 -20.85
CA GLY A 12 5.19 11.50 -19.82
C GLY A 12 6.11 10.54 -19.02
N TRP A 13 6.44 9.40 -19.61
CA TRP A 13 7.59 8.54 -19.42
C TRP A 13 8.87 9.04 -20.10
N ASP A 14 8.78 10.05 -20.99
CA ASP A 14 9.98 10.60 -21.64
C ASP A 14 10.91 11.26 -20.60
N MET A 15 12.09 10.68 -20.47
CA MET A 15 13.13 11.16 -19.58
C MET A 15 13.62 12.51 -20.10
N SER A 16 13.57 13.54 -19.26
CA SER A 16 14.05 14.88 -19.67
C SER A 16 15.52 14.80 -20.15
N PRO A 17 15.93 15.54 -21.20
CA PRO A 17 17.31 15.49 -21.73
C PRO A 17 18.40 15.78 -20.68
N ARG A 18 18.05 16.52 -19.61
CA ARG A 18 18.95 16.77 -18.48
C ARG A 18 19.17 15.52 -17.62
N ARG A 19 18.13 14.71 -17.40
CA ARG A 19 18.20 13.43 -16.68
C ARG A 19 18.96 12.38 -17.50
N GLU A 20 18.76 12.35 -18.81
CA GLU A 20 19.56 11.48 -19.69
C GLU A 20 21.04 11.84 -19.63
N ALA A 21 21.38 13.14 -19.65
CA ALA A 21 22.76 13.60 -19.55
C ALA A 21 23.41 13.24 -18.20
N ASP A 22 22.67 13.36 -17.08
CA ASP A 22 23.16 12.97 -15.75
C ASP A 22 23.43 11.47 -15.64
N ILE A 23 22.55 10.63 -16.17
CA ILE A 23 22.72 9.16 -16.18
C ILE A 23 23.92 8.76 -17.06
N MET A 24 24.10 9.43 -18.19
CA MET A 24 25.23 9.21 -19.09
C MET A 24 26.56 9.72 -18.52
N LEU A 25 26.52 10.70 -17.60
CA LEU A 25 27.71 11.21 -16.90
C LEU A 25 28.17 10.29 -15.76
N ASP A 26 27.22 9.67 -15.07
CA ASP A 26 27.48 8.81 -13.89
C ASP A 26 27.72 7.34 -14.26
N MET A 27 27.56 6.97 -15.53
CA MET A 27 28.06 5.71 -16.04
C MET A 27 29.59 5.77 -16.07
N PRO A 28 30.32 4.89 -15.37
CA PRO A 28 31.77 4.84 -15.48
C PRO A 28 32.15 4.52 -16.92
N THR A 29 32.56 5.53 -17.69
CA THR A 29 32.89 5.43 -19.13
C THR A 29 34.27 4.80 -19.38
N THR A 30 34.94 4.29 -18.35
CA THR A 30 36.14 3.46 -18.48
C THR A 30 35.75 1.99 -18.60
N PHE A 31 35.03 1.66 -19.67
CA PHE A 31 35.09 0.31 -20.20
C PHE A 31 36.40 0.17 -20.95
N GLU A 32 37.48 -0.15 -20.22
CA GLU A 32 38.62 -0.78 -20.88
C GLU A 32 38.08 -2.01 -21.63
N PRO A 33 38.41 -2.19 -22.92
CA PRO A 33 38.01 -3.41 -23.63
C PRO A 33 38.51 -4.59 -22.83
N ILE A 34 37.61 -5.51 -22.49
CA ILE A 34 37.94 -6.75 -21.78
C ILE A 34 38.86 -7.53 -22.70
N THR A 35 40.16 -7.32 -22.53
CA THR A 35 41.18 -8.14 -23.15
C THR A 35 41.08 -9.51 -22.49
N PRO A 36 40.99 -10.61 -23.27
CA PRO A 36 40.76 -11.95 -22.74
C PRO A 36 41.87 -12.44 -21.79
N ASP A 37 43.01 -11.75 -21.77
CA ASP A 37 44.18 -12.07 -20.94
C ASP A 37 44.21 -11.40 -19.57
N ARG A 38 43.20 -10.60 -19.18
CA ARG A 38 43.17 -10.00 -17.83
C ARG A 38 42.31 -10.84 -16.88
N PRO A 39 42.89 -11.61 -15.95
CA PRO A 39 42.11 -12.38 -14.99
C PRO A 39 41.39 -11.44 -14.02
N ILE A 40 40.07 -11.56 -13.94
CA ILE A 40 39.25 -10.86 -12.95
C ILE A 40 39.63 -11.44 -11.57
N PRO A 41 40.12 -10.63 -10.62
CA PRO A 41 40.53 -11.14 -9.33
C PRO A 41 39.29 -11.43 -8.49
N THR A 42 38.80 -12.66 -8.56
CA THR A 42 37.97 -13.21 -7.48
C THR A 42 38.87 -14.00 -6.53
N SER A 43 38.52 -14.05 -5.25
CA SER A 43 39.29 -14.63 -4.15
C SER A 43 39.64 -16.13 -4.31
N ARG A 44 39.18 -16.78 -5.39
CA ARG A 44 39.33 -18.22 -5.68
C ARG A 44 40.14 -18.57 -6.92
N GLY A 45 40.67 -17.58 -7.67
CA GLY A 45 41.40 -17.82 -8.94
C GLY A 45 40.50 -17.97 -10.17
N VAL A 46 41.10 -18.13 -11.36
CA VAL A 46 40.39 -18.33 -12.63
C VAL A 46 39.77 -19.73 -12.64
N LEU A 47 38.45 -19.82 -12.56
CA LEU A 47 37.72 -21.07 -12.69
C LEU A 47 37.90 -21.63 -14.10
N SER A 48 38.13 -22.93 -14.19
CA SER A 48 38.17 -23.61 -15.48
C SER A 48 36.80 -23.56 -16.16
N ALA A 49 36.77 -23.65 -17.49
CA ALA A 49 35.51 -23.66 -18.25
C ALA A 49 34.53 -24.75 -17.78
N ALA A 50 35.05 -25.90 -17.32
CA ALA A 50 34.27 -27.00 -16.76
C ALA A 50 33.65 -26.66 -15.40
N GLU A 51 34.35 -25.92 -14.53
CA GLU A 51 33.80 -25.46 -13.26
C GLU A 51 32.74 -24.38 -13.46
N ILE A 52 32.94 -23.49 -14.43
CA ILE A 52 31.94 -22.48 -14.81
C ILE A 52 30.67 -23.18 -15.32
N GLU A 53 30.80 -24.19 -16.17
CA GLU A 53 29.66 -24.96 -16.67
C GLU A 53 28.93 -25.72 -15.55
N ALA A 54 29.67 -26.29 -14.58
CA ALA A 54 29.10 -26.96 -13.41
C ALA A 54 28.35 -26.00 -12.46
N LEU A 55 28.80 -24.74 -12.33
CA LEU A 55 28.10 -23.72 -11.55
C LEU A 55 26.85 -23.20 -12.27
N LEU A 56 26.90 -23.07 -13.60
CA LEU A 56 25.77 -22.61 -14.41
C LEU A 56 24.70 -23.67 -14.61
N ARG A 57 25.06 -24.95 -14.48
CA ARG A 57 24.15 -26.10 -14.55
C ARG A 57 24.41 -27.02 -13.36
N PRO A 58 23.97 -26.62 -12.15
CA PRO A 58 24.06 -27.49 -10.99
C PRO A 58 23.39 -28.83 -11.33
N ASN A 59 24.06 -29.94 -11.00
CA ASN A 59 23.42 -31.23 -11.15
C ASN A 59 22.31 -31.34 -10.10
N LEU A 60 21.06 -31.31 -10.54
CA LEU A 60 19.86 -31.31 -9.68
C LEU A 60 19.32 -32.73 -9.42
N ASP A 61 20.00 -33.77 -9.93
CA ASP A 61 19.57 -35.17 -9.80
C ASP A 61 19.52 -35.66 -8.34
N ASP A 62 20.27 -35.02 -7.42
CA ASP A 62 20.31 -35.34 -5.99
C ASP A 62 19.46 -34.38 -5.13
N MET A 63 18.64 -33.52 -5.75
CA MET A 63 17.76 -32.63 -5.02
C MET A 63 16.59 -33.43 -4.42
N PRO A 64 16.27 -33.29 -3.11
CA PRO A 64 15.11 -33.95 -2.55
C PRO A 64 13.87 -33.54 -3.36
N GLU A 65 13.01 -34.52 -3.67
CA GLU A 65 11.77 -34.24 -4.39
C GLU A 65 11.02 -33.12 -3.65
N PRO A 66 10.54 -32.09 -4.37
CA PRO A 66 9.77 -31.02 -3.74
C PRO A 66 8.60 -31.65 -3.01
N GLU A 67 8.39 -31.25 -1.75
CA GLU A 67 7.24 -31.70 -0.98
C GLU A 67 5.98 -31.46 -1.82
N SER A 68 5.20 -32.51 -2.04
CA SER A 68 4.00 -32.46 -2.88
C SER A 68 3.09 -31.33 -2.41
N GLU A 69 2.61 -30.50 -3.34
CA GLU A 69 1.62 -29.48 -3.02
C GLU A 69 0.46 -30.09 -2.20
N PRO A 70 0.02 -29.44 -1.12
CA PRO A 70 -0.97 -30.02 -0.24
C PRO A 70 -2.25 -30.36 -1.02
N VAL A 71 -2.58 -31.66 -1.07
CA VAL A 71 -3.71 -32.23 -1.82
C VAL A 71 -5.05 -31.59 -1.45
N LYS A 72 -5.15 -31.05 -0.23
CA LYS A 72 -6.31 -30.30 0.24
C LYS A 72 -5.86 -29.13 1.11
N VAL A 73 -6.15 -27.92 0.63
CA VAL A 73 -6.25 -26.75 1.49
C VAL A 73 -7.61 -26.83 2.17
N THR A 74 -7.63 -27.13 3.47
CA THR A 74 -8.86 -27.04 4.27
C THR A 74 -8.92 -25.65 4.87
N ASP A 75 -9.99 -24.91 4.57
CA ASP A 75 -10.27 -23.65 5.24
C ASP A 75 -10.37 -23.89 6.74
N VAL A 76 -9.48 -23.25 7.49
CA VAL A 76 -9.56 -23.24 8.95
C VAL A 76 -10.62 -22.21 9.31
N ASP A 77 -11.71 -22.66 9.93
CA ASP A 77 -12.74 -21.77 10.46
C ASP A 77 -12.11 -20.83 11.48
N VAL A 78 -12.01 -19.54 11.11
CA VAL A 78 -11.55 -18.49 12.01
C VAL A 78 -12.60 -18.34 13.10
N PRO A 79 -12.25 -18.49 14.40
CA PRO A 79 -13.21 -18.34 15.47
C PRO A 79 -13.92 -16.98 15.38
N ASN A 80 -15.24 -17.00 15.28
CA ASN A 80 -16.02 -15.76 15.38
C ASN A 80 -15.69 -15.09 16.71
N LEU A 81 -15.20 -13.85 16.65
CA LEU A 81 -15.00 -13.04 17.84
C LEU A 81 -16.34 -12.97 18.57
N ARG A 82 -16.36 -13.32 19.87
CA ARG A 82 -17.57 -13.25 20.68
C ARG A 82 -18.15 -11.85 20.53
N LYS A 83 -19.40 -11.76 20.08
CA LYS A 83 -20.13 -10.49 20.00
C LYS A 83 -20.23 -9.91 21.41
N LEU A 84 -19.36 -8.96 21.72
CA LEU A 84 -19.37 -8.27 23.00
C LEU A 84 -20.62 -7.41 23.11
N ALA A 85 -21.07 -7.20 24.35
CA ALA A 85 -22.12 -6.22 24.61
C ALA A 85 -21.66 -4.83 24.12
N PRO A 86 -22.58 -3.94 23.70
CA PRO A 86 -22.24 -2.57 23.35
C PRO A 86 -21.49 -1.87 24.49
N ALA A 87 -20.56 -0.97 24.13
CA ALA A 87 -19.85 -0.13 25.09
C ALA A 87 -20.83 0.78 25.87
N GLU A 88 -20.46 1.16 27.09
CA GLU A 88 -21.30 1.99 27.96
C GLU A 88 -21.37 3.42 27.41
N PRO A 89 -22.56 3.96 27.12
CA PRO A 89 -22.69 5.34 26.63
C PRO A 89 -22.17 6.35 27.65
N THR A 90 -21.53 7.40 27.16
CA THR A 90 -20.99 8.51 27.95
C THR A 90 -21.39 9.84 27.34
N GLU A 91 -21.27 10.91 28.11
CA GLU A 91 -21.49 12.26 27.60
C GLU A 91 -20.44 12.63 26.53
N ILE A 92 -20.84 13.45 25.57
CA ILE A 92 -19.96 13.94 24.52
C ILE A 92 -19.05 15.01 25.11
N THR A 93 -17.77 14.69 25.25
CA THR A 93 -16.74 15.57 25.80
C THR A 93 -16.44 16.77 24.88
N GLU A 94 -15.87 17.83 25.44
CA GLU A 94 -15.37 18.96 24.65
C GLU A 94 -14.29 18.53 23.65
N ASP A 95 -13.44 17.56 24.03
CA ASP A 95 -12.40 17.03 23.16
C ASP A 95 -13.00 16.35 21.92
N ALA A 96 -14.07 15.57 22.08
CA ALA A 96 -14.77 14.96 20.94
C ALA A 96 -15.33 16.02 19.99
N ARG A 97 -15.90 17.12 20.52
CA ARG A 97 -16.38 18.25 19.71
C ARG A 97 -15.22 18.95 18.99
N ARG A 98 -14.11 19.18 19.69
CA ARG A 98 -12.89 19.78 19.13
C ARG A 98 -12.31 18.93 17.99
N ILE A 99 -12.26 17.61 18.16
CA ILE A 99 -11.84 16.67 17.12
C ILE A 99 -12.77 16.77 15.92
N ALA A 100 -14.09 16.76 16.12
CA ALA A 100 -15.06 16.89 15.03
C ALA A 100 -14.93 18.23 14.27
N SER A 101 -14.68 19.34 14.98
CA SER A 101 -14.42 20.64 14.33
C SER A 101 -13.14 20.64 13.51
N ARG A 102 -12.06 20.04 14.03
CA ARG A 102 -10.79 19.90 13.29
C ARG A 102 -10.92 18.99 12.09
N LEU A 103 -11.66 17.89 12.22
CA LEU A 103 -11.94 16.97 11.12
C LEU A 103 -12.75 17.66 10.02
N THR A 104 -13.73 18.49 10.38
CA THR A 104 -14.49 19.30 9.41
C THR A 104 -13.58 20.19 8.58
N LEU A 105 -12.62 20.85 9.22
CA LEU A 105 -11.65 21.70 8.54
C LEU A 105 -10.72 20.87 7.65
N ALA A 106 -10.21 19.74 8.15
CA ALA A 106 -9.33 18.83 7.41
C ALA A 106 -10.02 18.25 6.16
N LEU A 107 -11.29 17.82 6.27
CA LEU A 107 -12.05 17.31 5.13
C LEU A 107 -12.21 18.36 4.04
N ARG A 108 -12.42 19.62 4.42
CA ARG A 108 -12.57 20.72 3.48
C ARG A 108 -11.25 21.14 2.84
N ASP A 109 -10.23 21.37 3.65
CA ASP A 109 -8.99 22.00 3.22
C ASP A 109 -7.96 20.98 2.70
N GLY A 110 -7.93 19.78 3.30
CA GLY A 110 -7.04 18.68 2.91
C GLY A 110 -7.62 17.80 1.81
N CYS A 111 -8.91 17.43 1.91
CA CYS A 111 -9.52 16.49 0.96
C CYS A 111 -10.42 17.15 -0.11
N GLY A 112 -10.68 18.45 -0.02
CA GLY A 112 -11.63 19.14 -0.92
C GLY A 112 -13.10 18.75 -0.73
N LEU A 113 -13.41 17.95 0.30
CA LEU A 113 -14.75 17.45 0.59
C LEU A 113 -15.51 18.48 1.43
N LYS A 114 -16.61 19.01 0.89
CA LYS A 114 -17.50 19.95 1.60
C LYS A 114 -18.40 19.19 2.59
N ALA A 115 -17.81 18.61 3.62
CA ALA A 115 -18.48 17.84 4.66
C ALA A 115 -18.32 18.50 6.03
N ALA A 116 -19.26 18.23 6.93
CA ALA A 116 -19.20 18.63 8.33
C ALA A 116 -19.21 17.39 9.22
N ALA A 117 -18.22 17.29 10.11
CA ALA A 117 -18.13 16.25 11.11
C ALA A 117 -18.75 16.74 12.42
N LEU A 118 -19.58 15.90 13.03
CA LEU A 118 -20.24 16.17 14.31
C LEU A 118 -20.03 14.98 15.24
N ALA A 119 -19.61 15.23 16.47
CA ALA A 119 -19.61 14.22 17.51
C ALA A 119 -21.07 13.91 17.89
N ARG A 120 -21.51 12.68 17.63
CA ARG A 120 -22.91 12.24 17.85
C ARG A 120 -23.10 11.34 19.07
N ALA A 121 -22.07 10.55 19.38
CA ALA A 121 -22.09 9.62 20.49
C ALA A 121 -20.67 9.46 21.04
N SER A 122 -20.58 9.14 22.32
CA SER A 122 -19.35 8.75 23.01
C SER A 122 -19.67 7.53 23.86
N ALA A 123 -18.75 6.59 23.94
CA ALA A 123 -18.90 5.41 24.78
C ALA A 123 -17.56 5.00 25.38
N ARG A 124 -17.61 4.33 26.52
CA ARG A 124 -16.44 3.76 27.20
C ARG A 124 -16.55 2.25 27.16
N GLY A 125 -15.49 1.60 26.71
CA GLY A 125 -15.46 0.15 26.55
C GLY A 125 -14.07 -0.37 26.25
N SER A 126 -13.98 -1.67 25.94
CA SER A 126 -12.76 -2.29 25.46
C SER A 126 -12.46 -1.93 24.00
N PHE A 127 -11.23 -2.22 23.58
CA PHE A 127 -10.79 -2.07 22.20
C PHE A 127 -11.69 -2.84 21.21
N ASP A 128 -11.98 -4.11 21.52
CA ASP A 128 -12.82 -4.96 20.67
C ASP A 128 -14.25 -4.41 20.50
N GLN A 129 -14.80 -3.79 21.54
CA GLN A 129 -16.12 -3.12 21.47
C GLN A 129 -16.10 -1.91 20.54
N GLY A 130 -14.97 -1.20 20.44
CA GLY A 130 -14.78 -0.10 19.50
C GLY A 130 -14.67 -0.55 18.04
N LEU A 131 -14.15 -1.77 17.81
CA LEU A 131 -14.06 -2.35 16.46
C LEU A 131 -15.39 -2.97 16.02
N ALA A 132 -16.20 -3.47 16.97
CA ALA A 132 -17.52 -4.05 16.74
C ALA A 132 -18.61 -2.98 16.46
N THR A 133 -18.29 -1.97 15.65
CA THR A 133 -19.23 -0.91 15.24
C THR A 133 -19.77 -1.18 13.84
N GLU A 134 -20.93 -0.60 13.52
CA GLU A 134 -21.56 -0.70 12.19
C GLU A 134 -20.71 -0.06 11.06
N CYS A 135 -19.64 0.67 11.40
CA CYS A 135 -18.75 1.31 10.45
C CYS A 135 -17.66 0.38 9.91
N ALA A 136 -17.31 -0.70 10.63
CA ALA A 136 -16.29 -1.64 10.22
C ALA A 136 -16.88 -2.69 9.26
N GLY A 137 -16.34 -2.79 8.05
CA GLY A 137 -16.85 -3.72 7.05
C GLY A 137 -16.14 -3.63 5.69
N ARG A 138 -16.69 -4.31 4.67
CA ARG A 138 -16.13 -4.26 3.32
C ARG A 138 -16.13 -2.82 2.81
N GLY A 139 -14.96 -2.33 2.42
CA GLY A 139 -14.76 -0.97 1.92
C GLY A 139 -14.50 0.08 3.01
N SER A 140 -14.56 -0.27 4.30
CA SER A 140 -14.12 0.63 5.37
C SER A 140 -12.60 0.71 5.44
N ALA A 141 -12.06 1.87 5.80
CA ALA A 141 -10.64 2.05 6.07
C ALA A 141 -10.39 2.17 7.59
N ILE A 142 -9.29 1.61 8.06
CA ILE A 142 -8.91 1.65 9.47
C ILE A 142 -7.46 2.17 9.54
N ALA A 143 -7.28 3.36 10.11
CA ALA A 143 -5.97 3.91 10.40
C ALA A 143 -5.61 3.66 11.87
N CYS A 144 -4.45 3.03 12.10
CA CYS A 144 -3.94 2.73 13.43
C CYS A 144 -2.76 3.66 13.74
N TYR A 145 -2.81 4.33 14.88
CA TYR A 145 -1.76 5.23 15.35
C TYR A 145 -1.06 4.62 16.56
N SER A 146 0.23 4.34 16.43
CA SER A 146 1.03 3.72 17.48
C SER A 146 1.62 4.75 18.44
N ALA A 147 1.70 4.40 19.72
CA ALA A 147 2.56 5.07 20.69
C ALA A 147 4.05 4.79 20.36
N PRO A 148 5.00 5.56 20.94
CA PRO A 148 6.43 5.32 20.75
C PRO A 148 6.94 3.91 21.10
N GLY A 149 6.15 3.11 21.85
CA GLY A 149 6.45 1.72 22.18
C GLY A 149 5.93 0.67 21.19
N GLY A 150 5.29 1.09 20.09
CA GLY A 150 4.75 0.18 19.05
C GLY A 150 3.34 -0.34 19.32
N GLU A 151 2.77 -0.09 20.50
CA GLU A 151 1.36 -0.42 20.80
C GLU A 151 0.41 0.57 20.10
N ILE A 152 -0.74 0.08 19.62
CA ILE A 152 -1.77 0.93 19.01
C ILE A 152 -2.41 1.80 20.11
N ALA A 153 -2.19 3.11 20.02
CA ALA A 153 -2.70 4.10 20.98
C ALA A 153 -4.08 4.64 20.58
N ALA A 154 -4.36 4.72 19.28
CA ALA A 154 -5.63 5.18 18.76
C ALA A 154 -5.94 4.52 17.41
N MET A 155 -7.23 4.43 17.09
CA MET A 155 -7.71 4.00 15.78
C MET A 155 -8.73 5.00 15.26
N LEU A 156 -8.69 5.22 13.95
CA LEU A 156 -9.72 5.92 13.21
C LEU A 156 -10.35 4.96 12.21
N VAL A 157 -11.63 4.66 12.39
CA VAL A 157 -12.42 3.83 11.47
C VAL A 157 -13.24 4.75 10.58
N ILE A 158 -13.02 4.65 9.27
CA ILE A 158 -13.70 5.42 8.24
C ILE A 158 -14.71 4.50 7.55
N SER A 159 -15.99 4.89 7.55
CA SER A 159 -17.04 4.13 6.88
C SER A 159 -16.76 3.98 5.39
N ALA A 160 -17.28 2.92 4.78
CA ALA A 160 -17.10 2.67 3.35
C ALA A 160 -17.63 3.82 2.46
N SER A 161 -18.70 4.47 2.90
CA SER A 161 -19.26 5.65 2.24
C SER A 161 -18.32 6.87 2.28
N LEU A 162 -17.70 7.13 3.42
CA LEU A 162 -16.75 8.24 3.56
C LEU A 162 -15.44 7.92 2.84
N ALA A 163 -14.93 6.69 2.95
CA ALA A 163 -13.72 6.26 2.24
C ALA A 163 -13.88 6.41 0.72
N ASN A 164 -15.00 5.93 0.16
CA ASN A 164 -15.27 6.08 -1.29
C ASN A 164 -15.39 7.56 -1.69
N ALA A 165 -16.07 8.38 -0.89
CA ALA A 165 -16.19 9.81 -1.14
C ALA A 165 -14.81 10.49 -1.18
N LEU A 166 -13.92 10.16 -0.24
CA LEU A 166 -12.56 10.68 -0.17
C LEU A 166 -11.72 10.28 -1.37
N ILE A 167 -11.77 9.00 -1.77
CA ILE A 167 -11.06 8.48 -2.94
C ILE A 167 -11.56 9.16 -4.21
N GLU A 168 -12.87 9.24 -4.41
CA GLU A 168 -13.45 9.90 -5.59
C GLU A 168 -13.04 11.37 -5.65
N THR A 169 -13.05 12.09 -4.52
CA THR A 169 -12.56 13.49 -4.48
C THR A 169 -11.07 13.60 -4.79
N ALA A 170 -10.23 12.68 -4.29
CA ALA A 170 -8.79 12.67 -4.56
C ALA A 170 -8.49 12.40 -6.05
N CYS A 171 -9.33 11.59 -6.71
CA CYS A 171 -9.27 11.36 -8.15
C CYS A 171 -9.90 12.49 -9.00
N GLY A 172 -10.35 13.59 -8.40
CA GLY A 172 -11.00 14.71 -9.09
C GLY A 172 -12.47 14.47 -9.47
N GLY A 173 -13.06 13.38 -8.99
CA GLY A 173 -14.47 13.02 -9.15
C GLY A 173 -15.39 13.72 -8.15
N LYS A 174 -16.69 13.43 -8.26
CA LYS A 174 -17.71 13.88 -7.30
C LYS A 174 -18.19 12.69 -6.49
N PRO A 175 -18.35 12.82 -5.16
CA PRO A 175 -18.79 11.75 -4.29
C PRO A 175 -20.18 11.23 -4.73
N THR A 176 -20.25 9.96 -5.11
CA THR A 176 -21.48 9.29 -5.50
C THR A 176 -22.03 8.42 -4.38
N GLN A 177 -23.36 8.34 -4.29
CA GLN A 177 -24.06 7.40 -3.42
C GLN A 177 -24.16 6.08 -4.20
N GLY A 178 -23.30 5.10 -3.91
CA GLY A 178 -23.16 3.90 -4.72
C GLY A 178 -22.61 2.69 -3.96
N HIS A 179 -22.46 1.56 -4.67
CA HIS A 179 -21.94 0.31 -4.12
C HIS A 179 -20.48 0.46 -3.69
N HIS A 180 -20.19 0.15 -2.43
CA HIS A 180 -18.83 0.18 -1.90
C HIS A 180 -18.06 -1.09 -2.29
N ARG A 181 -16.97 -0.92 -3.05
CA ARG A 181 -16.04 -2.00 -3.37
C ARG A 181 -15.06 -2.23 -2.22
N ALA A 182 -14.35 -3.36 -2.25
CA ALA A 182 -13.21 -3.55 -1.36
C ALA A 182 -12.09 -2.56 -1.75
N LEU A 183 -11.41 -1.99 -0.74
CA LEU A 183 -10.31 -1.07 -0.97
C LEU A 183 -9.12 -1.81 -1.58
N THR A 184 -8.58 -1.27 -2.67
CA THR A 184 -7.34 -1.73 -3.27
C THR A 184 -6.12 -1.13 -2.56
N PRO A 185 -4.91 -1.66 -2.75
CA PRO A 185 -3.70 -1.04 -2.19
C PRO A 185 -3.50 0.41 -2.63
N MET A 186 -3.92 0.76 -3.85
CA MET A 186 -3.88 2.14 -4.35
C MET A 186 -4.90 3.02 -3.61
N ASP A 187 -6.11 2.51 -3.35
CA ASP A 187 -7.10 3.22 -2.55
C ASP A 187 -6.57 3.50 -1.13
N ALA A 188 -5.86 2.54 -0.52
CA ALA A 188 -5.23 2.72 0.79
C ALA A 188 -4.13 3.80 0.77
N ALA A 189 -3.26 3.78 -0.24
CA ALA A 189 -2.22 4.79 -0.39
C ALA A 189 -2.79 6.21 -0.62
N LEU A 190 -3.88 6.32 -1.38
CA LEU A 190 -4.60 7.58 -1.55
C LEU A 190 -5.17 8.09 -0.22
N LEU A 191 -5.78 7.21 0.57
CA LEU A 191 -6.34 7.57 1.87
C LEU A 191 -5.26 7.93 2.90
N GLU A 192 -4.05 7.38 2.80
CA GLU A 192 -2.92 7.74 3.66
C GLU A 192 -2.36 9.14 3.35
N GLY A 193 -2.43 9.57 2.09
CA GLY A 193 -1.94 10.88 1.66
C GLY A 193 -2.88 12.06 1.96
N LEU A 194 -4.10 11.79 2.44
CA LEU A 194 -5.15 12.77 2.75
C LEU A 194 -5.17 13.14 4.24
#